data_AF-A0A816YFQ5-F1
#
_entry.id   AF-A0A816YFQ5-F1
#
_cell.length_a   1.000
_cell.length_b   1.000
_cell.length_c   1.000
_cell.angle_alpha   90.00
_cell.angle_beta   90.00
_cell.angle_gamma   90.00
#
_symmetry.space_group_name_H-M   'P 1'
#
loop_
_entity.id
_entity.type
_entity.pdbx_description
1 polymer ?
#
loop_
_entity_poly.entity_id
_entity_poly.type
_entity_poly.pdbx_seq_one_letter_code
_entity_poly.pdbx_strand_id
1 'polypeptide(L)'
;MRQLSTNATHEKDHIKIMKEIRDQLEIVPNYLTKQNISFNEFMRQVLSSIIKAASAEKSNNNNNNNMNELRKIVIVLYKIMIIQTYQYLWKTYFKSGTGQLIIPSEIKQKLSCSTTSPIWPKEIKAIVLSSKKDTTNENEICLKFTNGQINALQHQLKQYQQELNIKANNFQGYTISIQERLMTYIEQNLNSSLSKKIEHQVELIHYDYHIRALELEYFQHKPNEYQVCFFYF
;
A
#
# COMPACT_ATOMS: atom_id res chain seq x y z
N MET A 1 -7.92 -25.88 36.37
CA MET A 1 -8.47 -24.75 35.58
C MET A 1 -7.41 -23.66 35.44
N ARG A 2 -7.13 -23.25 34.19
CA ARG A 2 -6.48 -22.00 33.71
C ARG A 2 -5.56 -22.30 32.51
N GLN A 3 -6.17 -22.75 31.42
CA GLN A 3 -5.72 -22.41 30.07
C GLN A 3 -6.69 -21.35 29.57
N LEU A 4 -6.27 -20.10 29.42
CA LEU A 4 -6.96 -18.98 28.74
C LEU A 4 -6.18 -17.68 29.02
N SER A 5 -4.98 -17.50 28.44
CA SER A 5 -4.33 -16.16 28.42
C SER A 5 -3.11 -16.01 27.49
N THR A 6 -3.06 -16.71 26.34
CA THR A 6 -1.93 -16.57 25.40
C THR A 6 -2.34 -16.23 23.97
N ASN A 7 -3.61 -16.41 23.62
CA ASN A 7 -4.13 -16.01 22.30
C ASN A 7 -4.31 -14.48 22.16
N ALA A 8 -4.53 -13.75 23.26
CA ALA A 8 -4.83 -12.32 23.25
C ALA A 8 -3.62 -11.41 22.97
N THR A 9 -2.40 -11.95 22.98
CA THR A 9 -1.16 -11.17 22.82
C THR A 9 -0.62 -11.23 21.39
N HIS A 10 -0.84 -12.33 20.66
CA HIS A 10 -0.43 -12.49 19.26
C HIS A 10 -1.32 -11.69 18.29
N GLU A 11 -2.56 -11.42 18.67
CA GLU A 11 -3.47 -10.52 17.96
C GLU A 11 -2.96 -9.06 18.01
N LYS A 12 -2.30 -8.65 19.12
CA LYS A 12 -1.91 -7.25 19.39
C LYS A 12 -0.92 -6.64 18.39
N ASP A 13 -0.04 -7.42 17.79
CA ASP A 13 1.00 -6.89 16.89
C ASP A 13 0.55 -6.85 15.42
N HIS A 14 -0.27 -7.82 14.97
CA HIS A 14 -1.03 -7.69 13.72
C HIS A 14 -2.01 -6.53 13.77
N ILE A 15 -2.62 -6.33 14.96
CA ILE A 15 -3.41 -5.14 15.24
C ILE A 15 -2.52 -3.90 15.06
N LYS A 16 -1.25 -3.87 15.46
CA LYS A 16 -0.43 -2.65 15.45
C LYS A 16 -0.22 -2.02 14.07
N ILE A 17 0.14 -2.77 13.02
CA ILE A 17 0.39 -2.18 11.68
C ILE A 17 -0.92 -1.82 10.98
N MET A 18 -1.91 -2.70 11.01
CA MET A 18 -3.24 -2.35 10.48
C MET A 18 -3.91 -1.24 11.29
N LYS A 19 -3.59 -1.12 12.58
CA LYS A 19 -3.99 0.00 13.43
C LYS A 19 -3.27 1.26 13.01
N GLU A 20 -1.97 1.24 12.73
CA GLU A 20 -1.27 2.42 12.22
C GLU A 20 -1.86 2.89 10.88
N ILE A 21 -2.13 1.97 9.95
CA ILE A 21 -2.81 2.29 8.68
C ILE A 21 -4.22 2.83 8.97
N ARG A 22 -4.97 2.22 9.90
CA ARG A 22 -6.29 2.68 10.30
C ARG A 22 -6.26 4.08 10.93
N ASP A 23 -5.31 4.34 11.82
CA ASP A 23 -5.11 5.61 12.50
C ASP A 23 -4.78 6.69 11.45
N GLN A 24 -3.94 6.37 10.45
CA GLN A 24 -3.67 7.27 9.31
C GLN A 24 -4.91 7.51 8.43
N LEU A 25 -5.79 6.50 8.27
CA LEU A 25 -7.06 6.64 7.54
C LEU A 25 -8.12 7.41 8.34
N GLU A 26 -8.05 7.41 9.66
CA GLU A 26 -8.93 8.18 10.54
C GLU A 26 -8.55 9.67 10.55
N ILE A 27 -7.26 9.97 10.45
CA ILE A 27 -6.76 11.35 10.41
C ILE A 27 -6.94 11.93 9.00
N VAL A 28 -7.76 12.98 8.90
CA VAL A 28 -7.86 13.79 7.67
C VAL A 28 -6.64 14.72 7.62
N PRO A 29 -5.80 14.66 6.57
CA PRO A 29 -4.61 15.48 6.50
C PRO A 29 -4.98 16.96 6.32
N ASN A 30 -4.15 17.85 6.86
CA ASN A 30 -4.40 19.29 6.88
C ASN A 30 -4.74 19.89 5.51
N TYR A 31 -4.14 19.37 4.43
CA TYR A 31 -4.37 19.85 3.06
C TYR A 31 -5.75 19.45 2.47
N LEU A 32 -6.52 18.60 3.17
CA LEU A 32 -7.91 18.22 2.84
C LEU A 32 -8.93 18.80 3.83
N THR A 33 -8.46 19.63 4.77
CA THR A 33 -9.35 20.25 5.76
C THR A 33 -9.98 21.53 5.23
N LYS A 34 -11.17 21.85 5.72
CA LYS A 34 -11.87 23.11 5.39
C LYS A 34 -11.12 24.37 5.83
N GLN A 35 -10.06 24.25 6.63
CA GLN A 35 -9.22 25.37 7.05
C GLN A 35 -8.14 25.69 6.01
N ASN A 36 -7.82 24.73 5.14
CA ASN A 36 -6.83 24.95 4.09
C ASN A 36 -7.43 25.80 2.95
N ILE A 37 -6.79 26.96 2.70
CA ILE A 37 -7.26 27.94 1.72
C ILE A 37 -7.19 27.37 0.30
N SER A 38 -6.04 26.81 -0.09
CA SER A 38 -5.83 26.20 -1.41
C SER A 38 -6.85 25.10 -1.70
N PHE A 39 -7.10 24.23 -0.72
CA PHE A 39 -8.10 23.18 -0.84
C PHE A 39 -9.51 23.75 -1.03
N ASN A 40 -9.91 24.73 -0.21
CA ASN A 40 -11.21 25.35 -0.33
C ASN A 40 -11.44 26.02 -1.68
N GLU A 41 -10.41 26.69 -2.21
CA GLU A 41 -10.46 27.33 -3.52
C GLU A 41 -10.60 26.29 -4.62
N PHE A 42 -9.77 25.24 -4.59
CA PHE A 42 -9.87 24.11 -5.51
C PHE A 42 -11.28 23.49 -5.49
N MET A 43 -11.81 23.25 -4.30
CA MET A 43 -13.13 22.67 -4.08
C MET A 43 -14.25 23.57 -4.65
N ARG A 44 -14.14 24.89 -4.51
CA ARG A 44 -15.08 25.85 -5.15
C ARG A 44 -15.00 25.80 -6.67
N GLN A 45 -13.81 25.68 -7.25
CA GLN A 45 -13.63 25.58 -8.70
C GLN A 45 -14.26 24.29 -9.26
N VAL A 46 -14.05 23.16 -8.57
CA VAL A 46 -14.66 21.88 -8.96
C VAL A 46 -16.18 21.97 -8.87
N LEU A 47 -16.71 22.50 -7.75
CA LEU A 47 -18.15 22.68 -7.58
C LEU A 47 -18.75 23.60 -8.66
N SER A 48 -18.08 24.69 -9.00
CA SER A 48 -18.51 25.57 -10.09
C SER A 48 -18.55 24.84 -11.44
N SER A 49 -17.56 23.96 -11.70
CA SER A 49 -17.51 23.16 -12.93
C SER A 49 -18.67 22.16 -12.99
N ILE A 50 -19.02 21.54 -11.85
CA ILE A 50 -20.17 20.64 -11.73
C ILE A 50 -21.48 21.36 -12.03
N ILE A 51 -21.69 22.52 -11.39
CA ILE A 51 -22.93 23.31 -11.56
C ILE A 51 -23.09 23.76 -13.02
N LYS A 52 -22.00 24.17 -13.67
CA LYS A 52 -22.02 24.54 -15.10
C LYS A 52 -22.36 23.34 -16.00
N ALA A 53 -21.83 22.16 -15.70
CA ALA A 53 -22.09 20.95 -16.47
C ALA A 53 -23.50 20.37 -16.27
N ALA A 54 -24.11 20.57 -15.10
CA ALA A 54 -25.42 20.02 -14.74
C ALA A 54 -26.63 20.80 -15.32
N SER A 55 -26.40 21.74 -16.24
CA SER A 55 -27.44 22.51 -16.97
C SER A 55 -28.53 23.13 -16.09
N ALA A 56 -28.27 24.31 -15.52
CA ALA A 56 -29.22 25.38 -15.17
C ALA A 56 -30.59 25.05 -14.51
N GLU A 57 -30.82 23.89 -13.92
CA GLU A 57 -32.05 23.62 -13.18
C GLU A 57 -31.87 23.95 -11.69
N LYS A 58 -32.43 25.12 -11.31
CA LYS A 58 -32.67 25.60 -9.94
C LYS A 58 -31.47 25.46 -8.99
N SER A 59 -30.38 26.14 -9.33
CA SER A 59 -29.36 26.52 -8.35
C SER A 59 -29.95 27.54 -7.36
N ASN A 60 -30.53 27.08 -6.25
CA ASN A 60 -30.65 27.92 -5.06
C ASN A 60 -30.66 27.10 -3.76
N ASN A 61 -29.82 27.57 -2.83
CA ASN A 61 -29.81 27.36 -1.37
C ASN A 61 -29.05 26.20 -0.71
N ASN A 62 -28.25 25.37 -1.41
CA ASN A 62 -27.48 24.32 -0.72
C ASN A 62 -25.98 24.22 -1.08
N ASN A 63 -25.35 25.32 -1.51
CA ASN A 63 -23.91 25.34 -1.86
C ASN A 63 -23.00 24.83 -0.72
N ASN A 64 -23.31 25.17 0.54
CA ASN A 64 -22.55 24.66 1.67
C ASN A 64 -22.71 23.14 1.86
N ASN A 65 -23.92 22.61 1.60
CA ASN A 65 -24.17 21.18 1.66
C ASN A 65 -23.45 20.43 0.54
N ASN A 66 -23.57 20.91 -0.70
CA ASN A 66 -22.87 20.33 -1.85
C ASN A 66 -21.35 20.37 -1.66
N MET A 67 -20.83 21.46 -1.08
CA MET A 67 -19.41 21.55 -0.79
C MET A 67 -18.96 20.52 0.25
N ASN A 68 -19.76 20.29 1.28
CA ASN A 68 -19.48 19.27 2.28
C ASN A 68 -19.58 17.85 1.72
N GLU A 69 -20.56 17.56 0.87
CA GLU A 69 -20.65 16.26 0.20
C GLU A 69 -19.45 16.02 -0.73
N LEU A 70 -19.03 17.04 -1.49
CA LEU A 70 -17.84 16.91 -2.31
C LEU A 70 -16.57 16.70 -1.46
N ARG A 71 -16.45 17.38 -0.31
CA ARG A 71 -15.34 17.11 0.64
C ARG A 71 -15.37 15.68 1.16
N LYS A 72 -16.55 15.14 1.48
CA LYS A 72 -16.68 13.74 1.89
C LYS A 72 -16.22 12.79 0.78
N ILE A 73 -16.56 13.07 -0.48
CA ILE A 73 -16.06 12.31 -1.63
C ILE A 73 -14.53 12.36 -1.70
N VAL A 74 -13.92 13.55 -1.57
CA VAL A 74 -12.47 13.72 -1.57
C VAL A 74 -11.79 12.94 -0.45
N ILE A 75 -12.37 12.94 0.75
CA ILE A 75 -11.84 12.17 1.89
C ILE A 75 -11.89 10.67 1.60
N VAL A 76 -12.97 10.18 0.98
CA VAL A 76 -13.05 8.76 0.57
C VAL A 76 -12.01 8.43 -0.51
N LEU A 77 -11.83 9.29 -1.52
CA LEU A 77 -10.78 9.13 -2.52
C LEU A 77 -9.38 9.09 -1.90
N TYR A 78 -9.11 9.98 -0.94
CA TYR A 78 -7.86 9.97 -0.19
C TYR A 78 -7.62 8.63 0.51
N LYS A 79 -8.62 8.12 1.24
CA LYS A 79 -8.53 6.82 1.93
C LYS A 79 -8.27 5.68 0.96
N ILE A 80 -8.93 5.67 -0.20
CA ILE A 80 -8.70 4.71 -1.27
C ILE A 80 -7.23 4.75 -1.73
N MET A 81 -6.70 5.95 -2.00
CA MET A 81 -5.32 6.12 -2.47
C MET A 81 -4.29 5.68 -1.43
N ILE A 82 -4.50 5.98 -0.15
CA ILE A 82 -3.65 5.49 0.96
C ILE A 82 -3.65 3.96 0.97
N ILE A 83 -4.82 3.33 0.94
CA ILE A 83 -4.94 1.86 0.96
C ILE A 83 -4.25 1.25 -0.26
N GLN A 84 -4.42 1.83 -1.45
CA GLN A 84 -3.77 1.35 -2.67
C GLN A 84 -2.24 1.45 -2.57
N THR A 85 -1.72 2.53 -1.99
CA THR A 85 -0.28 2.71 -1.76
C THR A 85 0.26 1.63 -0.81
N TYR A 86 -0.44 1.34 0.28
CA TYR A 86 -0.06 0.24 1.17
C TYR A 86 -0.23 -1.14 0.52
N GLN A 87 -1.27 -1.36 -0.29
CA GLN A 87 -1.41 -2.60 -1.05
C GLN A 87 -0.25 -2.82 -2.00
N TYR A 88 0.28 -1.77 -2.62
CA TYR A 88 1.47 -1.85 -3.46
C TYR A 88 2.66 -2.38 -2.66
N LEU A 89 2.96 -1.78 -1.50
CA LEU A 89 4.03 -2.24 -0.61
C LEU A 89 3.85 -3.71 -0.20
N TRP A 90 2.67 -4.09 0.28
CA TRP A 90 2.40 -5.45 0.75
C TRP A 90 2.43 -6.49 -0.36
N LYS A 91 2.00 -6.14 -1.57
CA LYS A 91 2.17 -6.99 -2.77
C LYS A 91 3.63 -7.16 -3.14
N THR A 92 4.46 -6.12 -3.01
CA THR A 92 5.91 -6.21 -3.20
C THR A 92 6.54 -7.14 -2.17
N TYR A 93 6.17 -7.03 -0.88
CA TYR A 93 6.60 -7.98 0.15
C TYR A 93 6.24 -9.41 -0.19
N PHE A 94 5.00 -9.64 -0.62
CA PHE A 94 4.53 -10.97 -1.02
C PHE A 94 5.34 -11.53 -2.19
N LYS A 95 5.52 -10.73 -3.26
CA LYS A 95 6.30 -11.14 -4.43
C LYS A 95 7.76 -11.44 -4.08
N SER A 96 8.39 -10.65 -3.22
CA SER A 96 9.73 -10.93 -2.69
C SER A 96 9.76 -12.28 -1.97
N GLY A 97 8.81 -12.48 -1.04
CA GLY A 97 8.68 -13.69 -0.26
C GLY A 97 8.31 -14.94 -1.05
N THR A 98 7.73 -14.82 -2.24
CA THR A 98 7.41 -15.95 -3.13
C THR A 98 8.41 -16.16 -4.26
N GLY A 99 9.48 -15.34 -4.34
CA GLY A 99 10.46 -15.42 -5.42
C GLY A 99 9.94 -14.88 -6.77
N GLN A 100 8.88 -14.07 -6.75
CA GLN A 100 8.18 -13.52 -7.93
C GLN A 100 8.38 -12.00 -8.08
N LEU A 101 9.31 -11.40 -7.34
CA LEU A 101 9.53 -9.96 -7.38
C LEU A 101 10.09 -9.50 -8.73
N ILE A 102 10.96 -10.32 -9.31
CA ILE A 102 11.45 -10.16 -10.67
C ILE A 102 10.74 -11.21 -11.51
N ILE A 103 9.71 -10.82 -12.26
CA ILE A 103 9.17 -11.65 -13.34
C ILE A 103 10.02 -11.30 -14.56
N PRO A 104 10.85 -12.23 -15.07
CA PRO A 104 11.73 -11.93 -16.20
C PRO A 104 10.90 -11.91 -17.48
N SER A 105 10.23 -10.79 -17.76
CA SER A 105 9.67 -10.53 -19.09
C SER A 105 10.70 -9.91 -20.03
N GLU A 106 11.68 -9.15 -19.52
CA GLU A 106 12.69 -8.47 -20.36
C GLU A 106 14.12 -9.03 -20.17
N ILE A 107 14.43 -9.71 -19.06
CA ILE A 107 15.73 -10.38 -18.82
C ILE A 107 15.69 -11.84 -19.32
N LYS A 108 15.10 -12.08 -20.50
CA LYS A 108 14.97 -13.44 -21.06
C LYS A 108 16.19 -13.93 -21.84
N GLN A 109 17.24 -13.13 -22.02
CA GLN A 109 18.34 -13.50 -22.92
C GLN A 109 19.73 -13.64 -22.27
N LYS A 110 19.92 -13.38 -20.97
CA LYS A 110 21.29 -13.45 -20.41
C LYS A 110 21.48 -14.05 -19.02
N LEU A 111 20.42 -14.31 -18.25
CA LEU A 111 20.55 -14.93 -16.94
C LEU A 111 19.62 -16.13 -16.87
N SER A 112 20.20 -17.32 -16.85
CA SER A 112 19.56 -18.58 -16.49
C SER A 112 19.17 -18.64 -15.00
N CYS A 113 18.84 -17.50 -14.38
CA CYS A 113 18.50 -17.43 -12.97
C CYS A 113 17.11 -18.04 -12.74
N SER A 114 17.09 -19.23 -12.15
CA SER A 114 15.89 -19.75 -11.49
C SER A 114 15.68 -18.98 -10.18
N THR A 115 15.01 -17.83 -10.21
CA THR A 115 14.72 -16.98 -9.03
C THR A 115 13.68 -17.55 -8.07
N THR A 116 13.43 -18.87 -8.10
CA THR A 116 12.36 -19.55 -7.34
C THR A 116 12.61 -19.64 -5.82
N SER A 117 13.72 -19.06 -5.33
CA SER A 117 13.99 -19.04 -3.89
C SER A 117 13.24 -17.90 -3.19
N PRO A 118 12.40 -18.20 -2.18
CA PRO A 118 11.66 -17.18 -1.44
C PRO A 118 12.61 -16.29 -0.62
N ILE A 119 12.54 -14.98 -0.81
CA ILE A 119 13.39 -14.01 -0.10
C ILE A 119 12.50 -13.04 0.66
N TRP A 120 12.27 -13.32 1.95
CA TRP A 120 11.52 -12.42 2.82
C TRP A 120 12.38 -11.22 3.27
N PRO A 121 11.88 -9.97 3.12
CA PRO A 121 12.56 -8.79 3.63
C PRO A 121 12.73 -8.83 5.14
N LYS A 122 13.82 -8.20 5.64
CA LYS A 122 14.20 -8.25 7.06
C LYS A 122 13.09 -7.71 7.97
N GLU A 123 12.36 -6.70 7.51
CA GLU A 123 11.25 -6.09 8.25
C GLU A 123 10.12 -7.09 8.50
N ILE A 124 9.74 -7.87 7.48
CA ILE A 124 8.73 -8.93 7.60
C ILE A 124 9.21 -10.03 8.54
N LYS A 125 10.46 -10.45 8.38
CA LYS A 125 11.07 -11.43 9.29
C LYS A 125 11.10 -10.92 10.72
N ALA A 126 11.46 -9.65 10.95
CA ALA A 126 11.49 -9.07 12.29
C ALA A 126 10.10 -9.06 12.94
N ILE A 127 9.06 -8.66 12.20
CA ILE A 127 7.67 -8.65 12.68
C ILE A 127 7.18 -10.07 13.02
N VAL A 128 7.55 -11.06 12.21
CA VAL A 128 7.11 -12.44 12.38
C VAL A 128 7.90 -13.17 13.46
N LEU A 129 9.23 -12.98 13.51
CA LEU A 129 10.13 -13.63 14.47
C LEU A 129 10.04 -13.03 15.87
N SER A 130 9.65 -11.75 16.02
CA SER A 130 9.31 -11.20 17.33
C SER A 130 8.10 -11.88 17.97
N SER A 131 7.30 -12.62 17.18
CA SER A 131 6.03 -13.20 17.61
C SER A 131 6.07 -14.71 17.94
N LYS A 132 7.16 -15.45 17.63
CA LYS A 132 7.24 -16.91 17.86
C LYS A 132 8.66 -17.40 18.20
N LYS A 133 8.77 -18.32 19.17
CA LYS A 133 10.03 -18.97 19.59
C LYS A 133 10.48 -20.12 18.69
N ASP A 134 9.59 -20.69 17.87
CA ASP A 134 9.91 -21.79 16.96
C ASP A 134 10.05 -21.30 15.51
N THR A 135 11.27 -21.46 14.97
CA THR A 135 11.69 -21.04 13.62
C THR A 135 11.41 -22.09 12.53
N THR A 136 10.86 -23.25 12.89
CA THR A 136 10.77 -24.44 12.03
C THR A 136 9.93 -24.24 10.77
N ASN A 137 9.15 -23.16 10.68
CA ASN A 137 8.34 -22.85 9.50
C ASN A 137 8.19 -21.34 9.22
N GLU A 138 9.31 -20.61 9.28
CA GLU A 138 9.38 -19.15 9.07
C GLU A 138 8.67 -18.71 7.77
N ASN A 139 8.88 -19.43 6.67
CA ASN A 139 8.34 -19.08 5.36
C ASN A 139 6.81 -19.13 5.32
N GLU A 140 6.19 -20.18 5.86
CA GLU A 140 4.73 -20.28 5.88
C GLU A 140 4.11 -19.21 6.76
N ILE A 141 4.77 -18.86 7.87
CA ILE A 141 4.27 -17.81 8.78
C ILE A 141 4.35 -16.44 8.09
N CYS A 142 5.47 -16.12 7.42
CA CYS A 142 5.61 -14.87 6.67
C CYS A 142 4.59 -14.78 5.52
N LEU A 143 4.33 -15.89 4.83
CA LEU A 143 3.33 -15.97 3.77
C LEU A 143 1.92 -15.72 4.30
N LYS A 144 1.52 -16.42 5.36
CA LYS A 144 0.20 -16.26 5.99
C LYS A 144 0.00 -14.84 6.50
N PHE A 145 1.02 -14.27 7.14
CA PHE A 145 0.96 -12.89 7.65
C PHE A 145 0.75 -11.89 6.51
N THR A 146 1.64 -11.90 5.51
CA THR A 146 1.61 -10.96 4.37
C THR A 146 0.29 -11.08 3.61
N ASN A 147 -0.20 -12.29 3.38
CA ASN A 147 -1.49 -12.53 2.73
C ASN A 147 -2.66 -12.00 3.57
N GLY A 148 -2.61 -12.16 4.90
CA GLY A 148 -3.59 -11.58 5.82
C GLY A 148 -3.67 -10.05 5.72
N GLN A 149 -2.52 -9.38 5.62
CA GLN A 149 -2.46 -7.91 5.45
C GLN A 149 -3.07 -7.47 4.11
N ILE A 150 -2.72 -8.17 3.02
CA ILE A 150 -3.30 -7.90 1.69
C ILE A 150 -4.82 -8.04 1.72
N ASN A 151 -5.34 -9.12 2.30
CA ASN A 151 -6.77 -9.39 2.39
C ASN A 151 -7.50 -8.33 3.24
N ALA A 152 -6.92 -7.91 4.36
CA ALA A 152 -7.49 -6.86 5.20
C ALA A 152 -7.59 -5.52 4.45
N LEU A 153 -6.52 -5.14 3.74
CA LEU A 153 -6.52 -3.94 2.89
C LEU A 153 -7.51 -4.06 1.73
N GLN A 154 -7.64 -5.23 1.10
CA GLN A 154 -8.60 -5.47 0.03
C GLN A 154 -10.05 -5.34 0.51
N HIS A 155 -10.34 -5.84 1.71
CA HIS A 155 -11.65 -5.68 2.32
C HIS A 155 -11.97 -4.20 2.57
N GLN A 156 -11.03 -3.44 3.18
CA GLN A 156 -11.21 -2.00 3.41
C GLN A 156 -11.34 -1.21 2.11
N LEU A 157 -10.52 -1.54 1.09
CA LEU A 157 -10.60 -0.92 -0.23
C LEU A 157 -12.00 -1.08 -0.83
N LYS A 158 -12.57 -2.29 -0.76
CA LYS A 158 -13.91 -2.57 -1.27
C LYS A 158 -14.98 -1.74 -0.55
N GLN A 159 -14.86 -1.59 0.77
CA GLN A 159 -15.78 -0.76 1.55
C GLN A 159 -15.75 0.71 1.10
N TYR A 160 -14.56 1.29 0.95
CA TYR A 160 -14.44 2.69 0.51
C TYR A 160 -14.82 2.87 -0.96
N GLN A 161 -14.57 1.90 -1.83
CA GLN A 161 -15.04 1.93 -3.22
C GLN A 161 -16.57 1.89 -3.30
N GLN A 162 -17.22 1.09 -2.45
CA GLN A 162 -18.68 1.09 -2.35
C GLN A 162 -19.21 2.42 -1.82
N GLU A 163 -18.59 2.97 -0.77
CA GLU A 163 -18.93 4.29 -0.24
C GLU A 163 -18.78 5.38 -1.31
N LEU A 164 -17.68 5.35 -2.08
CA LEU A 164 -17.44 6.28 -3.18
C LEU A 164 -18.53 6.17 -4.23
N ASN A 165 -18.85 4.96 -4.69
CA ASN A 165 -19.88 4.73 -5.70
C ASN A 165 -21.24 5.28 -5.25
N ILE A 166 -21.63 5.04 -3.99
CA ILE A 166 -22.88 5.58 -3.43
C ILE A 166 -22.85 7.11 -3.43
N LYS A 167 -21.77 7.73 -2.95
CA LYS A 167 -21.67 9.19 -2.87
C LYS A 167 -21.62 9.84 -4.25
N ALA A 168 -20.84 9.28 -5.18
CA ALA A 168 -20.70 9.75 -6.55
C ALA A 168 -22.04 9.70 -7.29
N ASN A 169 -22.76 8.58 -7.19
CA ASN A 169 -24.07 8.42 -7.84
C ASN A 169 -25.13 9.37 -7.26
N ASN A 170 -25.03 9.69 -5.97
CA ASN A 170 -25.94 10.63 -5.31
C ASN A 170 -25.57 12.11 -5.53
N PHE A 171 -24.39 12.39 -6.10
CA PHE A 171 -23.93 13.75 -6.34
C PHE A 171 -24.18 14.14 -7.81
N GLN A 172 -25.26 14.87 -8.05
CA GLN A 172 -25.64 15.27 -9.41
C GLN A 172 -24.51 16.05 -10.10
N GLY A 173 -24.22 15.65 -11.35
CA GLY A 173 -23.16 16.25 -12.16
C GLY A 173 -21.74 15.80 -11.78
N TYR A 174 -21.58 14.84 -10.87
CA TYR A 174 -20.31 14.17 -10.65
C TYR A 174 -19.97 13.26 -11.84
N THR A 175 -18.76 13.40 -12.37
CA THR A 175 -18.28 12.66 -13.55
C THR A 175 -16.90 12.05 -13.29
N ILE A 176 -16.49 11.14 -14.17
CA ILE A 176 -15.14 10.54 -14.12
C ILE A 176 -14.07 11.64 -14.18
N SER A 177 -14.22 12.66 -15.04
CA SER A 177 -13.26 13.76 -15.15
C SER A 177 -13.16 14.60 -13.86
N ILE A 178 -14.26 14.74 -13.11
CA ILE A 178 -14.22 15.38 -11.78
C ILE A 178 -13.45 14.50 -10.81
N GLN A 179 -13.72 13.19 -10.80
CA GLN A 179 -12.98 12.26 -9.97
C GLN A 179 -11.49 12.31 -10.24
N GLU A 180 -11.08 12.27 -11.51
CA GLU A 180 -9.69 12.38 -11.94
C GLU A 180 -9.06 13.68 -11.42
N ARG A 181 -9.74 14.82 -11.59
CA ARG A 181 -9.26 16.11 -11.08
C ARG A 181 -9.09 16.12 -9.56
N LEU A 182 -10.01 15.52 -8.82
CA LEU A 182 -9.91 15.38 -7.36
C LEU A 182 -8.73 14.47 -6.97
N MET A 183 -8.58 13.34 -7.66
CA MET A 183 -7.47 12.41 -7.45
C MET A 183 -6.12 13.08 -7.72
N THR A 184 -5.99 13.84 -8.82
CA THR A 184 -4.75 14.58 -9.14
C THR A 184 -4.38 15.57 -8.04
N TYR A 185 -5.36 16.30 -7.49
CA TYR A 185 -5.10 17.22 -6.37
C TYR A 185 -4.60 16.47 -5.13
N ILE A 186 -5.23 15.34 -4.79
CA ILE A 186 -4.78 14.51 -3.66
C ILE A 186 -3.37 13.99 -3.94
N GLU A 187 -3.14 13.41 -5.11
CA GLU A 187 -1.86 12.83 -5.52
C GLU A 187 -0.70 13.83 -5.41
N GLN A 188 -0.87 15.05 -5.92
CA GLN A 188 0.16 16.10 -5.86
C GLN A 188 0.57 16.43 -4.42
N ASN A 189 -0.37 16.38 -3.47
CA ASN A 189 -0.11 16.65 -2.07
C ASN A 189 0.39 15.40 -1.30
N LEU A 190 -0.07 14.21 -1.69
CA LEU A 190 0.26 12.92 -1.07
C LEU A 190 1.67 12.44 -1.49
N ASN A 191 2.06 12.72 -2.74
CA ASN A 191 3.40 12.45 -3.29
C ASN A 191 4.52 13.20 -2.56
N SER A 192 4.20 14.17 -1.69
CA SER A 192 5.22 14.87 -0.93
C SER A 192 5.85 14.03 0.19
N SER A 193 5.14 13.04 0.76
CA SER A 193 5.64 12.33 1.95
C SER A 193 5.39 10.81 1.96
N LEU A 194 4.14 10.36 1.78
CA LEU A 194 3.83 8.93 1.93
C LEU A 194 4.22 8.10 0.70
N SER A 195 3.81 8.51 -0.51
CA SER A 195 4.11 7.75 -1.74
C SER A 195 5.62 7.55 -1.87
N LYS A 196 6.40 8.63 -1.71
CA LYS A 196 7.87 8.59 -1.77
C LYS A 196 8.49 7.65 -0.73
N LYS A 197 7.97 7.65 0.50
CA LYS A 197 8.46 6.75 1.55
C LYS A 197 8.23 5.30 1.17
N ILE A 198 7.04 4.97 0.65
CA ILE A 198 6.69 3.62 0.23
C ILE A 198 7.46 3.21 -1.02
N GLU A 199 7.59 4.09 -2.01
CA GLU A 199 8.41 3.89 -3.21
C GLU A 199 9.85 3.56 -2.83
N HIS A 200 10.45 4.36 -1.96
CA HIS A 200 11.80 4.12 -1.46
C HIS A 200 11.93 2.75 -0.76
N GLN A 201 10.96 2.39 0.09
CA GLN A 201 10.95 1.06 0.72
C GLN A 201 10.87 -0.05 -0.32
N VAL A 202 10.05 0.12 -1.37
CA VAL A 202 9.94 -0.83 -2.47
C VAL A 202 11.26 -0.95 -3.23
N GLU A 203 11.92 0.16 -3.55
CA GLU A 203 13.24 0.16 -4.18
C GLU A 203 14.29 -0.60 -3.35
N LEU A 204 14.32 -0.39 -2.03
CA LEU A 204 15.20 -1.11 -1.13
C LEU A 204 14.92 -2.62 -1.15
N ILE A 205 13.65 -3.03 -1.16
CA ILE A 205 13.26 -4.45 -1.28
C ILE A 205 13.77 -5.03 -2.60
N HIS A 206 13.61 -4.30 -3.71
CA HIS A 206 14.11 -4.73 -5.02
C HIS A 206 15.63 -4.89 -5.02
N TYR A 207 16.35 -3.94 -4.43
CA TYR A 207 17.81 -4.01 -4.31
C TYR A 207 18.26 -5.20 -3.47
N ASP A 208 17.71 -5.35 -2.26
CA ASP A 208 18.02 -6.46 -1.36
C ASP A 208 17.69 -7.82 -1.98
N TYR A 209 16.56 -7.91 -2.68
CA TYR A 209 16.15 -9.12 -3.39
C TYR A 209 17.15 -9.49 -4.49
N HIS A 210 17.61 -8.49 -5.27
CA HIS A 210 18.56 -8.72 -6.35
C HIS A 210 19.91 -9.22 -5.84
N ILE A 211 20.48 -8.58 -4.82
CA ILE A 211 21.75 -9.01 -4.22
C ILE A 211 21.66 -10.43 -3.68
N ARG A 212 20.61 -10.75 -2.91
CA ARG A 212 20.43 -12.10 -2.35
C ARG A 212 20.20 -13.17 -3.41
N ALA A 213 19.48 -12.85 -4.48
CA ALA A 213 19.31 -13.76 -5.60
C ALA A 213 20.65 -14.09 -6.27
N LEU A 214 21.50 -13.08 -6.49
CA LEU A 214 22.86 -13.26 -7.02
C LEU A 214 23.76 -14.09 -6.09
N GLU A 215 23.72 -13.82 -4.78
CA GLU A 215 24.47 -14.60 -3.79
C GLU A 215 24.09 -16.09 -3.82
N LEU A 216 22.79 -16.40 -3.83
CA LEU A 216 22.29 -17.77 -3.89
C LEU A 216 22.75 -18.48 -5.17
N GLU A 217 22.69 -17.82 -6.32
CA GLU A 217 23.18 -18.36 -7.59
C GLU A 217 24.69 -18.63 -7.54
N TYR A 218 25.47 -17.68 -7.04
CA TYR A 218 26.92 -17.84 -6.86
C TYR A 218 27.23 -19.08 -6.01
N PHE A 219 26.51 -19.31 -4.91
CA PHE A 219 26.70 -20.50 -4.08
C PHE A 219 26.29 -21.80 -4.78
N GLN A 220 25.27 -21.80 -5.65
CA GLN A 220 24.86 -22.99 -6.42
C GLN A 220 25.97 -23.48 -7.35
N HIS A 221 26.79 -22.57 -7.88
CA HIS A 221 27.94 -22.92 -8.72
C HIS A 221 29.14 -23.48 -7.94
N LYS A 222 29.03 -23.67 -6.62
CA LYS A 222 30.07 -24.21 -5.74
C LYS A 222 31.48 -23.66 -6.06
N PRO A 223 31.67 -22.33 -5.99
CA PRO A 223 32.91 -21.68 -6.41
C PRO A 223 34.13 -22.16 -5.62
N ASN A 224 33.93 -22.71 -4.42
CA ASN A 224 34.97 -23.35 -3.61
C ASN A 224 35.59 -24.59 -4.27
N GLU A 225 34.91 -25.25 -5.22
CA GLU A 225 35.49 -26.32 -6.04
C GLU A 225 36.57 -25.78 -7.01
N TYR A 226 36.57 -24.48 -7.28
CA TYR A 226 37.53 -23.80 -8.17
C TYR A 226 38.48 -22.84 -7.42
N GLN A 227 38.28 -22.62 -6.12
CA GLN A 227 39.21 -21.88 -5.28
C GLN A 227 40.37 -22.80 -4.88
N VAL A 228 41.52 -22.62 -5.54
CA VAL A 228 42.77 -23.28 -5.16
C VAL A 228 43.13 -22.87 -3.73
N CYS A 229 43.16 -23.83 -2.81
CA CYS A 229 43.67 -23.66 -1.46
C CYS A 229 45.06 -22.99 -1.50
N PHE A 230 45.17 -21.78 -0.96
CA PHE A 230 46.45 -21.16 -0.64
C PHE A 230 46.52 -20.85 0.85
N PHE A 231 46.75 -21.87 1.67
CA PHE A 231 47.35 -21.70 3.00
C PHE A 231 48.15 -22.97 3.38
N TYR A 232 49.38 -23.04 2.86
CA TYR A 232 50.51 -23.64 3.57
C TYR A 232 51.54 -22.52 3.78
N PHE A 233 51.60 -22.00 5.00
CA PHE A 233 52.79 -21.40 5.60
C PHE A 233 52.88 -21.90 7.03
#